data_AF-A0A4U5N1V1-F1
#
_entry.id   AF-A0A4U5N1V1-F1
#
_cell.length_a   1.000
_cell.length_b   1.000
_cell.length_c   1.000
_cell.angle_alpha   90.00
_cell.angle_beta   90.00
_cell.angle_gamma   90.00
#
_symmetry.space_group_name_H-M   'P 1'
#
loop_
_entity.id
_entity.type
_entity.pdbx_description
1 polymer ?
#
loop_
_entity_poly.entity_id
_entity_poly.type
_entity_poly.pdbx_seq_one_letter_code
_entity_poly.pdbx_strand_id
1 'polypeptide(L)'
;MDLLPTEFYEDFLLNVFSRYFVSEFTRISGTLGYCAKQLKEKASLKYVWIQNWTKISAIEYYDVSSNQLQPENVAQASKFRLEKYIGFRGSENSAASIDDKVKRQLENLLQEPGMLCLFLCNTKLNQTWVELFSSWRSLNSVFVFDEFNDLVYTLLKRLLDQKQLLDLNLKCAIPSSKETDLLCGFEEGVKNAIVSKWEKNKELFAGKWVQWKRFVKLHDNSFTRLKSIFEGELQYRKENLLIEYWNTDATNQTTDEVFMQNVAASKLGFM
;
A
#
# COMPACT_ATOMS: atom_id res chain seq x y z
N MET A 1 29.09 16.25 -8.00
CA MET A 1 28.09 15.18 -7.90
C MET A 1 26.93 15.62 -8.73
N ASP A 2 26.78 15.00 -9.90
CA ASP A 2 25.66 15.26 -10.82
C ASP A 2 24.38 14.76 -10.16
N LEU A 3 23.79 15.66 -9.37
CA LEU A 3 22.53 15.45 -8.67
C LEU A 3 21.46 15.29 -9.75
N LEU A 4 20.65 14.24 -9.63
CA LEU A 4 19.54 13.98 -10.52
C LEU A 4 18.64 15.23 -10.60
N PRO A 5 17.86 15.40 -11.67
CA PRO A 5 16.93 16.53 -11.76
C PRO A 5 16.01 16.60 -10.53
N THR A 6 15.63 17.81 -10.12
CA THR A 6 14.74 18.04 -8.96
C THR A 6 13.45 17.21 -9.09
N GLU A 7 12.95 17.07 -10.31
CA GLU A 7 11.78 16.29 -10.68
C GLU A 7 11.91 14.82 -10.26
N PHE A 8 13.11 14.23 -10.39
CA PHE A 8 13.35 12.85 -9.93
C PHE A 8 13.16 12.73 -8.42
N TYR A 9 13.67 13.70 -7.65
CA TYR A 9 13.52 13.70 -6.20
C TYR A 9 12.08 13.97 -5.77
N GLU A 10 11.38 14.90 -6.44
CA GLU A 10 9.95 15.16 -6.20
C GLU A 10 9.12 13.88 -6.45
N ASP A 11 9.31 13.21 -7.59
CA ASP A 11 8.60 11.98 -7.95
C ASP A 11 8.91 10.82 -6.98
N PHE A 12 10.19 10.65 -6.63
CA PHE A 12 10.60 9.64 -5.66
C PHE A 12 9.92 9.89 -4.31
N LEU A 13 9.94 11.13 -3.83
CA LEU A 13 9.36 11.49 -2.54
C LEU A 13 7.83 11.36 -2.55
N LEU A 14 7.12 11.72 -3.62
CA LEU A 14 5.67 11.53 -3.74
C LEU A 14 5.27 10.06 -3.53
N ASN A 15 6.08 9.13 -4.05
CA ASN A 15 5.85 7.69 -3.91
C ASN A 15 6.18 7.14 -2.52
N VAL A 16 7.17 7.73 -1.83
CA VAL A 16 7.62 7.28 -0.49
C VAL A 16 6.80 7.92 0.64
N PHE A 17 6.49 9.21 0.53
CA PHE A 17 5.78 10.00 1.54
C PHE A 17 4.33 9.56 1.74
N SER A 18 3.66 9.04 0.71
CA SER A 18 2.30 8.52 0.83
C SER A 18 2.20 7.37 1.85
N ARG A 19 3.30 6.69 2.17
CA ARG A 19 3.27 5.49 3.03
C ARG A 19 3.89 5.67 4.41
N TYR A 20 4.83 6.60 4.55
CA TYR A 20 5.61 6.73 5.78
C TYR A 20 5.77 8.19 6.14
N PHE A 21 4.91 8.66 7.04
CA PHE A 21 5.05 9.96 7.68
C PHE A 21 6.17 9.93 8.72
N VAL A 22 7.42 9.88 8.28
CA VAL A 22 8.57 9.84 9.21
C VAL A 22 9.11 11.25 9.37
N SER A 23 9.09 11.80 10.57
CA SER A 23 9.67 13.13 10.90
C SER A 23 11.17 13.27 10.54
N GLU A 24 11.84 12.16 10.22
CA GLU A 24 13.27 12.06 9.93
C GLU A 24 13.70 12.71 8.62
N PHE A 25 12.84 12.91 7.62
CA PHE A 25 13.26 13.51 6.35
C PHE A 25 13.73 14.97 6.50
N THR A 26 13.34 15.65 7.57
CA THR A 26 13.85 17.00 7.89
C THR A 26 15.33 17.03 8.23
N ARG A 27 15.94 15.86 8.51
CA ARG A 27 17.37 15.72 8.80
C ARG A 27 18.21 15.48 7.55
N ILE A 28 17.58 15.25 6.39
CA ILE A 28 18.27 15.04 5.12
C ILE A 28 18.71 16.41 4.59
N SER A 29 19.98 16.57 4.26
CA SER A 29 20.52 17.79 3.64
C SER A 29 20.47 17.73 2.10
N GLY A 30 20.69 18.87 1.43
CA GLY A 30 20.78 18.96 -0.03
C GLY A 30 19.42 18.92 -0.74
N THR A 31 19.42 18.64 -2.05
CA THR A 31 18.23 18.70 -2.91
C THR A 31 17.10 17.78 -2.43
N LEU A 32 17.44 16.56 -1.99
CA LEU A 32 16.46 15.62 -1.44
C LEU A 32 15.77 16.17 -0.19
N GLY A 33 16.53 16.75 0.73
CA GLY A 33 16.00 17.41 1.93
C GLY A 33 15.12 18.61 1.61
N TYR A 34 15.54 19.43 0.65
CA TYR A 34 14.76 20.56 0.16
C TYR A 34 13.42 20.12 -0.44
N CYS A 35 13.42 19.11 -1.31
CA CYS A 35 12.20 18.55 -1.90
C CYS A 35 11.30 17.92 -0.83
N ALA A 36 11.87 17.20 0.14
CA ALA A 36 11.11 16.60 1.23
C ALA A 36 10.42 17.65 2.11
N LYS A 37 11.10 18.78 2.36
CA LYS A 37 10.50 19.92 3.08
C LYS A 37 9.36 20.56 2.28
N GLN A 38 9.59 20.82 0.99
CA GLN A 38 8.54 21.34 0.10
C GLN A 38 7.31 20.42 0.07
N LEU A 39 7.55 19.12 -0.03
CA LEU A 39 6.48 18.14 -0.05
C LEU A 39 5.73 18.14 1.28
N LYS A 40 6.40 18.16 2.44
CA LYS A 40 5.73 18.27 3.74
C LYS A 40 4.82 19.51 3.84
N GLU A 41 5.29 20.65 3.34
CA GLU A 41 4.57 21.94 3.45
C GLU A 41 3.42 22.08 2.45
N LYS A 42 3.55 21.47 1.26
CA LYS A 42 2.61 21.66 0.15
C LYS A 42 1.79 20.44 -0.21
N ALA A 43 2.13 19.27 0.34
CA ALA A 43 1.43 18.04 0.04
C ALA A 43 -0.03 18.15 0.47
N SER A 44 -0.89 17.57 -0.37
CA SER A 44 -2.31 17.51 -0.12
C SER A 44 -2.85 16.12 -0.38
N LEU A 45 -3.89 15.80 0.40
CA LEU A 45 -4.76 14.66 0.21
C LEU A 45 -6.09 15.19 -0.31
N LYS A 46 -6.67 14.50 -1.30
CA LYS A 46 -8.00 14.83 -1.83
C LYS A 46 -8.96 13.71 -1.48
N TYR A 47 -10.12 14.04 -0.91
CA TYR A 47 -11.19 13.10 -0.63
C TYR A 47 -12.40 13.42 -1.49
N VAL A 48 -12.98 12.40 -2.11
CA VAL A 48 -14.20 12.49 -2.91
C VAL A 48 -15.18 11.48 -2.34
N TRP A 49 -16.24 11.98 -1.72
CA TRP A 49 -17.23 11.16 -1.02
C TRP A 49 -18.44 10.89 -1.89
N ILE A 50 -18.64 9.63 -2.27
CA ILE A 50 -19.81 9.13 -2.98
C ILE A 50 -20.81 8.60 -1.96
N GLN A 51 -22.02 9.17 -1.97
CA GLN A 51 -23.12 8.74 -1.11
C GLN A 51 -24.30 8.27 -1.94
N ASN A 52 -25.00 7.24 -1.45
CA ASN A 52 -26.23 6.72 -2.04
C ASN A 52 -26.09 6.42 -3.53
N TRP A 53 -24.92 5.95 -3.96
CA TRP A 53 -24.66 5.44 -5.32
C TRP A 53 -24.73 6.46 -6.47
N THR A 54 -25.25 7.66 -6.25
CA THR A 54 -25.66 8.56 -7.34
C THR A 54 -25.08 9.95 -7.28
N LYS A 55 -24.43 10.34 -6.17
CA LYS A 55 -23.88 11.68 -6.04
C LYS A 55 -22.54 11.72 -5.31
N ILE A 56 -21.69 12.62 -5.78
CA ILE A 56 -20.57 13.13 -4.99
C ILE A 56 -21.16 14.12 -3.98
N SER A 57 -21.10 13.74 -2.71
CA SER A 57 -21.64 14.50 -1.59
C SER A 57 -20.69 15.60 -1.11
N ALA A 58 -19.39 15.35 -1.17
CA ALA A 58 -18.37 16.29 -0.75
C ALA A 58 -17.05 16.03 -1.50
N ILE A 59 -16.30 17.10 -1.71
CA ILE A 59 -14.89 17.04 -2.12
C ILE A 59 -14.13 17.85 -1.09
N GLU A 60 -13.21 17.19 -0.41
CA GLU A 60 -12.45 17.76 0.70
C GLU A 60 -10.96 17.65 0.41
N TYR A 61 -10.20 18.57 0.98
CA TYR A 61 -8.76 18.58 0.87
C TYR A 61 -8.17 18.68 2.26
N TYR A 62 -7.10 17.93 2.48
CA TYR A 62 -6.38 17.95 3.74
C TYR A 62 -4.89 18.10 3.49
N ASP A 63 -4.20 18.75 4.41
CA ASP A 63 -2.77 18.61 4.50
C ASP A 63 -2.41 17.23 5.06
N VAL A 64 -1.12 16.96 5.08
CA VAL A 64 -0.56 15.73 5.61
C VAL A 64 -0.73 15.54 7.12
N SER A 65 -1.04 16.60 7.86
CA SER A 65 -1.36 16.56 9.29
C SER A 65 -2.87 16.43 9.53
N SER A 66 -3.64 16.13 8.47
CA SER A 66 -5.10 16.02 8.49
C SER A 66 -5.84 17.32 8.82
N ASN A 67 -5.20 18.49 8.65
CA ASN A 67 -5.91 19.76 8.72
C ASN A 67 -6.61 20.03 7.39
N GLN A 68 -7.86 20.48 7.45
CA GLN A 68 -8.64 20.78 6.26
C GLN A 68 -8.08 22.01 5.53
N LEU A 69 -7.96 21.91 4.21
CA LEU A 69 -7.47 22.96 3.32
C LEU A 69 -8.62 23.57 2.51
N GLN A 70 -8.51 24.87 2.22
CA GLN A 70 -9.43 25.56 1.31
C GLN A 70 -9.10 25.21 -0.15
N PRO A 71 -10.10 24.99 -1.02
CA PRO A 71 -9.89 24.54 -2.39
C PRO A 71 -8.95 25.43 -3.22
N GLU A 72 -8.99 26.75 -3.01
CA GLU A 72 -8.19 27.74 -3.75
C GLU A 72 -6.69 27.55 -3.51
N ASN A 73 -6.33 27.19 -2.26
CA ASN A 73 -4.94 26.95 -1.86
C ASN A 73 -4.38 25.66 -2.49
N VAL A 74 -5.26 24.71 -2.83
CA VAL A 74 -4.88 23.39 -3.33
C VAL A 74 -4.78 23.37 -4.86
N ALA A 75 -5.56 24.20 -5.56
CA ALA A 75 -5.48 24.32 -7.02
C ALA A 75 -4.07 24.73 -7.50
N GLN A 76 -3.39 25.57 -6.73
CA GLN A 76 -2.04 26.06 -7.03
C GLN A 76 -0.92 25.02 -6.75
N ALA A 77 -1.21 23.99 -5.94
CA ALA A 77 -0.24 22.98 -5.51
C ALA A 77 -0.61 21.56 -5.99
N SER A 78 -1.39 21.44 -7.06
CA SER A 78 -1.90 20.15 -7.56
C SER A 78 -0.81 19.12 -7.85
N LYS A 79 0.40 19.56 -8.26
CA LYS A 79 1.54 18.66 -8.49
C LYS A 79 2.04 17.93 -7.22
N PHE A 80 1.75 18.48 -6.04
CA PHE A 80 2.13 17.87 -4.75
C PHE A 80 1.01 17.01 -4.16
N ARG A 81 0.02 16.59 -4.96
CA ARG A 81 -1.03 15.68 -4.51
C ARG A 81 -0.45 14.30 -4.24
N LEU A 82 -0.43 13.89 -2.98
CA LEU A 82 0.08 12.57 -2.59
C LEU A 82 -0.94 11.50 -2.96
N GLU A 83 -2.17 11.69 -2.52
CA GLU A 83 -3.21 10.68 -2.57
C GLU A 83 -4.56 11.28 -2.89
N LYS A 84 -5.38 10.47 -3.56
CA LYS A 84 -6.77 10.75 -3.87
C LYS A 84 -7.61 9.60 -3.35
N TYR A 85 -8.45 9.91 -2.39
CA TYR A 85 -9.35 8.98 -1.74
C TYR A 85 -10.73 9.08 -2.33
N ILE A 86 -11.27 7.95 -2.78
CA ILE A 86 -12.68 7.83 -3.13
C ILE A 86 -13.35 7.11 -1.98
N GLY A 87 -14.09 7.87 -1.17
CA GLY A 87 -14.91 7.32 -0.10
C GLY A 87 -16.26 6.92 -0.64
N PHE A 88 -16.57 5.62 -0.58
CA PHE A 88 -17.82 5.07 -1.08
C PHE A 88 -18.68 4.61 0.09
N ARG A 89 -19.89 5.18 0.21
CA ARG A 89 -20.90 4.76 1.17
C ARG A 89 -22.16 4.28 0.47
N GLY A 90 -22.40 2.98 0.54
CA GLY A 90 -23.59 2.34 0.02
C GLY A 90 -24.82 2.61 0.90
N SER A 91 -26.00 2.57 0.30
CA SER A 91 -27.30 2.53 0.99
C SER A 91 -28.11 1.32 0.54
N GLU A 92 -29.15 0.94 1.29
CA GLU A 92 -29.97 -0.27 1.03
C GLU A 92 -30.67 -0.25 -0.32
N ASN A 93 -31.00 0.93 -0.83
CA ASN A 93 -31.66 1.10 -2.12
C ASN A 93 -30.60 1.39 -3.19
N SER A 94 -30.02 0.33 -3.74
CA SER A 94 -29.03 0.45 -4.81
C SER A 94 -29.68 1.01 -6.07
N ALA A 95 -29.13 2.10 -6.61
CA ALA A 95 -29.43 2.50 -7.98
C ALA A 95 -28.88 1.43 -8.95
N ALA A 96 -29.66 1.09 -9.99
CA ALA A 96 -29.25 0.11 -10.99
C ALA A 96 -28.08 0.60 -11.87
N SER A 97 -27.91 1.92 -12.01
CA SER A 97 -26.88 2.56 -12.82
C SER A 97 -26.16 3.68 -12.07
N ILE A 98 -24.93 3.95 -12.51
CA ILE A 98 -24.11 5.08 -12.04
C ILE A 98 -24.53 6.30 -12.85
N ASP A 99 -24.80 7.42 -12.17
CA ASP A 99 -25.13 8.68 -12.82
C ASP A 99 -23.97 9.17 -13.72
N ASP A 100 -24.28 9.58 -14.96
CA ASP A 100 -23.30 9.99 -15.95
C ASP A 100 -22.45 11.19 -15.49
N LYS A 101 -23.02 12.10 -14.69
CA LYS A 101 -22.28 13.23 -14.13
C LYS A 101 -21.23 12.72 -13.14
N VAL A 102 -21.60 11.79 -12.27
CA VAL A 102 -20.66 11.16 -11.33
C VAL A 102 -19.57 10.43 -12.09
N LYS A 103 -19.92 9.66 -13.13
CA LYS A 103 -18.95 8.95 -13.96
C LYS A 103 -17.92 9.90 -14.57
N ARG A 104 -18.36 11.00 -15.20
CA ARG A 104 -17.45 12.02 -15.77
C ARG A 104 -16.56 12.68 -14.70
N GLN A 105 -17.11 12.95 -13.51
CA GLN A 105 -16.32 13.52 -12.42
C GLN A 105 -15.24 12.55 -11.91
N LEU A 106 -15.55 11.26 -11.85
CA LEU A 106 -14.57 10.22 -11.50
C LEU A 106 -13.52 10.06 -12.60
N GLU A 107 -13.91 10.07 -13.88
CA GLU A 107 -12.97 10.03 -14.99
C GLU A 107 -11.96 11.20 -14.94
N ASN A 108 -12.42 12.41 -14.64
CA ASN A 108 -11.54 13.55 -14.42
C ASN A 108 -10.61 13.35 -13.23
N LEU A 109 -11.13 12.81 -12.12
CA LEU A 109 -10.34 12.50 -10.93
C LEU A 109 -9.23 11.48 -11.23
N LEU A 110 -9.46 10.51 -12.10
CA LEU A 110 -8.45 9.51 -12.49
C LEU A 110 -7.25 10.13 -13.21
N GLN A 111 -7.45 11.24 -13.93
CA GLN A 111 -6.37 11.96 -14.65
C GLN A 111 -5.52 12.85 -13.74
N GLU A 112 -5.99 13.17 -12.53
CA GLU A 112 -5.23 13.97 -11.58
C GLU A 112 -3.98 13.22 -11.06
N PRO A 113 -2.91 13.91 -10.63
CA PRO A 113 -1.78 13.27 -9.97
C PRO A 113 -2.15 12.71 -8.59
N GLY A 114 -1.28 11.84 -8.07
CA GLY A 114 -1.41 11.20 -6.76
C GLY A 114 -1.95 9.77 -6.83
N MET A 115 -1.57 8.97 -5.83
CA MET A 115 -1.98 7.57 -5.70
C MET A 115 -3.51 7.50 -5.50
N LEU A 116 -4.18 6.61 -6.25
CA LEU A 116 -5.62 6.43 -6.10
C LEU A 116 -5.90 5.39 -5.02
N CYS A 117 -6.74 5.79 -4.07
CA CYS A 117 -7.12 5.02 -2.90
C CYS A 117 -8.65 4.90 -2.86
N LEU A 118 -9.17 3.71 -2.55
CA LEU A 118 -10.59 3.45 -2.42
C LEU A 118 -10.92 3.13 -0.97
N PHE A 119 -11.83 3.92 -0.38
CA PHE A 119 -12.36 3.72 0.95
C PHE A 119 -13.78 3.18 0.83
N LEU A 120 -13.97 1.95 1.28
CA LEU A 120 -15.24 1.27 1.26
C LEU A 120 -15.81 1.26 2.67
N CYS A 121 -16.84 2.09 2.91
CA CYS A 121 -17.50 2.22 4.21
C CYS A 121 -18.98 1.82 4.10
N ASN A 122 -19.49 0.96 4.99
CA ASN A 122 -20.89 0.49 4.97
C ASN A 122 -21.28 -0.09 3.58
N THR A 123 -20.62 -1.17 3.21
CA THR A 123 -20.51 -1.62 1.82
C THR A 123 -21.64 -2.53 1.40
N LYS A 124 -22.82 -2.00 1.12
CA LYS A 124 -23.61 -2.61 0.04
C LYS A 124 -22.91 -2.14 -1.23
N LEU A 125 -22.19 -3.03 -1.92
CA LEU A 125 -21.67 -2.80 -3.28
C LEU A 125 -22.62 -3.48 -4.27
N ASN A 126 -22.61 -3.03 -5.51
CA ASN A 126 -23.31 -3.69 -6.61
C ASN A 126 -22.32 -4.02 -7.72
N GLN A 127 -22.73 -4.86 -8.66
CA GLN A 127 -21.86 -5.33 -9.72
C GLN A 127 -21.30 -4.18 -10.58
N THR A 128 -22.11 -3.14 -10.87
CA THR A 128 -21.70 -1.97 -11.65
C THR A 128 -20.53 -1.23 -11.01
N TRP A 129 -20.55 -1.03 -9.68
CA TRP A 129 -19.45 -0.38 -8.97
C TRP A 129 -18.23 -1.29 -8.84
N VAL A 130 -18.42 -2.59 -8.65
CA VAL A 130 -17.31 -3.56 -8.67
C VAL A 130 -16.58 -3.50 -10.02
N GLU A 131 -17.30 -3.47 -11.13
CA GLU A 131 -16.73 -3.35 -12.48
C GLU A 131 -16.01 -2.03 -12.69
N LEU A 132 -16.63 -0.91 -12.29
CA LEU A 132 -16.01 0.40 -12.40
C LEU A 132 -14.69 0.45 -11.61
N PHE A 133 -14.70 0.09 -10.32
CA PHE A 133 -13.51 0.13 -9.49
C PHE A 133 -12.42 -0.84 -9.97
N SER A 134 -12.80 -2.03 -10.44
CA SER A 134 -11.85 -3.02 -11.00
C SER A 134 -11.22 -2.56 -12.32
N SER A 135 -11.81 -1.58 -13.01
CA SER A 135 -11.27 -1.03 -14.27
C SER A 135 -10.18 0.01 -14.05
N TRP A 136 -10.05 0.54 -12.83
CA TRP A 136 -9.12 1.62 -12.51
C TRP A 136 -7.70 1.09 -12.32
N ARG A 137 -6.91 1.14 -13.40
CA ARG A 137 -5.51 0.67 -13.38
C ARG A 137 -4.59 1.38 -12.38
N SER A 138 -4.96 2.59 -11.97
CA SER A 138 -4.24 3.38 -10.98
C SER A 138 -4.71 3.14 -9.54
N LEU A 139 -5.72 2.30 -9.31
CA LEU A 139 -6.19 1.97 -7.97
C LEU A 139 -5.15 1.10 -7.27
N ASN A 140 -4.42 1.71 -6.33
CA ASN A 140 -3.29 1.07 -5.66
C ASN A 140 -3.53 0.75 -4.19
N SER A 141 -4.50 1.39 -3.55
CA SER A 141 -4.81 1.13 -2.15
C SER A 141 -6.31 0.97 -1.93
N VAL A 142 -6.70 -0.03 -1.13
CA VAL A 142 -8.09 -0.26 -0.75
C VAL A 142 -8.20 -0.41 0.76
N PHE A 143 -9.15 0.32 1.34
CA PHE A 143 -9.51 0.25 2.74
C PHE A 143 -10.95 -0.19 2.85
N VAL A 144 -11.20 -1.28 3.57
CA VAL A 144 -12.54 -1.81 3.81
C VAL A 144 -12.87 -1.63 5.29
N PHE A 145 -13.97 -0.94 5.56
CA PHE A 145 -14.48 -0.68 6.91
C PHE A 145 -15.89 -1.28 7.08
N ASP A 146 -16.17 -1.67 8.30
CA ASP A 146 -17.48 -2.12 8.80
C ASP A 146 -17.93 -3.48 8.25
N GLU A 147 -18.25 -3.58 6.95
CA GLU A 147 -18.89 -4.74 6.35
C GLU A 147 -18.01 -5.40 5.28
N PHE A 148 -18.06 -6.74 5.22
CA PHE A 148 -17.39 -7.54 4.20
C PHE A 148 -18.37 -8.51 3.57
N ASN A 149 -18.60 -8.38 2.26
CA ASN A 149 -19.50 -9.27 1.51
C ASN A 149 -18.86 -9.82 0.24
N ASP A 150 -19.60 -10.65 -0.48
CA ASP A 150 -19.12 -11.33 -1.70
C ASP A 150 -18.69 -10.37 -2.80
N LEU A 151 -19.30 -9.19 -2.89
CA LEU A 151 -18.95 -8.19 -3.91
C LEU A 151 -17.68 -7.44 -3.54
N VAL A 152 -17.47 -7.12 -2.26
CA VAL A 152 -16.18 -6.62 -1.76
C VAL A 152 -15.09 -7.67 -2.02
N TYR A 153 -15.33 -8.93 -1.68
CA TYR A 153 -14.40 -10.02 -1.94
C TYR A 153 -14.07 -10.15 -3.43
N THR A 154 -15.09 -10.12 -4.29
CA THR A 154 -14.92 -10.21 -5.76
C THR A 154 -14.10 -9.05 -6.30
N LEU A 155 -14.36 -7.82 -5.82
CA LEU A 155 -13.57 -6.65 -6.18
C LEU A 155 -12.11 -6.86 -5.77
N LEU A 156 -11.85 -7.16 -4.50
CA LEU A 156 -10.49 -7.35 -4.00
C LEU A 156 -9.75 -8.45 -4.75
N LYS A 157 -10.41 -9.59 -5.02
CA LYS A 157 -9.80 -10.69 -5.80
C LYS A 157 -9.40 -10.24 -7.20
N ARG A 158 -10.27 -9.53 -7.91
CA ARG A 158 -9.96 -8.97 -9.24
C ARG A 158 -8.76 -8.01 -9.19
N LEU A 159 -8.72 -7.12 -8.20
CA LEU A 159 -7.62 -6.17 -8.04
C LEU A 159 -6.29 -6.88 -7.70
N LEU A 160 -6.33 -7.96 -6.92
CA LEU A 160 -5.18 -8.81 -6.62
C LEU A 160 -4.69 -9.57 -7.84
N ASP A 161 -5.60 -10.19 -8.60
CA ASP A 161 -5.26 -10.93 -9.82
C ASP A 161 -4.63 -10.01 -10.89
N GLN A 162 -5.05 -8.74 -10.91
CA GLN A 162 -4.45 -7.68 -11.74
C GLN A 162 -3.10 -7.17 -11.23
N LYS A 163 -2.66 -7.58 -10.03
CA LYS A 163 -1.37 -7.22 -9.40
C LYS A 163 -1.14 -5.71 -9.27
N GLN A 164 -2.19 -4.93 -9.07
CA GLN A 164 -2.12 -3.47 -8.99
C GLN A 164 -2.22 -2.90 -7.57
N LEU A 165 -2.72 -3.71 -6.62
CA LEU A 165 -2.77 -3.31 -5.21
C LEU A 165 -1.36 -3.30 -4.62
N LEU A 166 -1.05 -2.20 -3.97
CA LEU A 166 0.17 -1.99 -3.22
C LEU A 166 -0.08 -1.84 -1.73
N ASP A 167 -1.33 -1.64 -1.34
CA ASP A 167 -1.79 -1.54 0.04
C ASP A 167 -3.24 -2.04 0.16
N LEU A 168 -3.51 -2.77 1.23
CA LEU A 168 -4.81 -3.36 1.53
C LEU A 168 -5.03 -3.32 3.03
N ASN A 169 -6.04 -2.58 3.46
CA ASN A 169 -6.43 -2.46 4.86
C ASN A 169 -7.84 -3.00 5.07
N LEU A 170 -7.96 -3.98 5.96
CA LEU A 170 -9.22 -4.66 6.25
C LEU A 170 -9.56 -4.42 7.72
N LYS A 171 -10.58 -3.59 7.97
CA LYS A 171 -11.12 -3.25 9.31
C LYS A 171 -12.58 -3.67 9.40
N CYS A 172 -12.81 -4.95 9.21
CA CYS A 172 -14.13 -5.58 9.28
C CYS A 172 -13.99 -7.06 9.66
N ALA A 173 -15.09 -7.69 10.06
CA ALA A 173 -15.11 -9.13 10.30
C ALA A 173 -15.12 -9.87 8.95
N ILE A 174 -14.13 -10.74 8.73
CA ILE A 174 -13.99 -11.50 7.49
C ILE A 174 -14.08 -12.99 7.81
N PRO A 175 -14.82 -13.79 7.01
CA PRO A 175 -14.74 -15.23 7.11
C PRO A 175 -13.30 -15.70 6.92
N SER A 176 -12.78 -16.50 7.86
CA SER A 176 -11.36 -16.91 7.91
C SER A 176 -10.81 -17.48 6.60
N SER A 177 -11.62 -18.23 5.86
CA SER A 177 -11.24 -18.78 4.55
C SER A 177 -10.97 -17.72 3.49
N LYS A 178 -11.80 -16.66 3.43
CA LYS A 178 -11.64 -15.54 2.49
C LYS A 178 -10.52 -14.59 2.91
N GLU A 179 -10.39 -14.35 4.21
CA GLU A 179 -9.30 -13.55 4.75
C GLU A 179 -7.95 -14.17 4.39
N THR A 180 -7.82 -15.49 4.62
CA THR A 180 -6.61 -16.24 4.28
C THR A 180 -6.32 -16.15 2.78
N ASP A 181 -7.30 -16.40 1.90
CA ASP A 181 -7.09 -16.32 0.45
C ASP A 181 -6.64 -14.92 -0.01
N LEU A 182 -7.28 -13.85 0.50
CA LEU A 182 -6.92 -12.48 0.13
C LEU A 182 -5.54 -12.09 0.65
N LEU A 183 -5.25 -12.36 1.92
CA LEU A 183 -3.97 -11.99 2.53
C LEU A 183 -2.82 -12.79 1.92
N CYS A 184 -2.97 -14.10 1.74
CA CYS A 184 -1.95 -14.92 1.11
C CYS A 184 -1.72 -14.50 -0.35
N GLY A 185 -2.79 -14.24 -1.11
CA GLY A 185 -2.70 -13.78 -2.49
C GLY A 185 -1.99 -12.43 -2.62
N PHE A 186 -2.30 -11.48 -1.74
CA PHE A 186 -1.64 -10.17 -1.70
C PHE A 186 -0.15 -10.30 -1.38
N GLU A 187 0.21 -11.06 -0.34
CA GLU A 187 1.59 -11.22 0.07
C GLU A 187 2.46 -11.91 -0.97
N GLU A 188 1.97 -13.01 -1.55
CA GLU A 188 2.69 -13.73 -2.58
C GLU A 188 2.87 -12.84 -3.81
N GLY A 189 1.86 -12.03 -4.16
CA GLY A 189 1.97 -11.00 -5.19
C GLY A 189 3.07 -9.97 -4.91
N VAL A 190 3.11 -9.41 -3.69
CA VAL A 190 4.10 -8.41 -3.26
C VAL A 190 5.50 -9.01 -3.23
N LYS A 191 5.67 -10.20 -2.65
CA LYS A 191 6.92 -10.95 -2.59
C LYS A 191 7.48 -11.17 -4.01
N ASN A 192 6.66 -11.71 -4.92
CA ASN A 192 7.09 -11.97 -6.29
C ASN A 192 7.42 -10.68 -7.06
N ALA A 193 6.68 -9.60 -6.83
CA ALA A 193 6.98 -8.31 -7.43
C ALA A 193 8.33 -7.74 -6.96
N ILE A 194 8.64 -7.86 -5.67
CA ILE A 194 9.91 -7.43 -5.09
C ILE A 194 11.07 -8.24 -5.68
N VAL A 195 10.97 -9.58 -5.66
CA VAL A 195 12.01 -10.47 -6.19
C VAL A 195 12.26 -10.19 -7.67
N SER A 196 11.20 -10.08 -8.49
CA SER A 196 11.33 -9.79 -9.93
C SER A 196 11.96 -8.41 -10.20
N LYS A 197 11.65 -7.39 -9.39
CA LYS A 197 12.28 -6.06 -9.52
C LYS A 197 13.75 -6.08 -9.12
N TRP A 198 14.11 -6.82 -8.08
CA TRP A 198 15.49 -7.03 -7.65
C TRP A 198 16.31 -7.74 -8.72
N GLU A 199 15.79 -8.84 -9.29
CA GLU A 199 16.47 -9.60 -10.35
C GLU A 199 16.85 -8.71 -11.54
N LYS A 200 15.99 -7.75 -11.89
CA LYS A 200 16.22 -6.80 -12.98
C LYS A 200 17.14 -5.63 -12.61
N ASN A 201 17.27 -5.30 -11.32
CA ASN A 201 17.96 -4.09 -10.85
C ASN A 201 18.75 -4.33 -9.56
N LYS A 202 19.65 -5.34 -9.56
CA LYS A 202 20.36 -5.79 -8.35
C LYS A 202 21.04 -4.63 -7.60
N GLU A 203 21.71 -3.74 -8.34
CA GLU A 203 22.43 -2.58 -7.78
C GLU A 203 21.51 -1.62 -7.00
N LEU A 204 20.29 -1.38 -7.49
CA LEU A 204 19.34 -0.48 -6.83
C LEU A 204 18.84 -1.04 -5.50
N PHE A 205 18.91 -2.34 -5.30
CA PHE A 205 18.41 -2.99 -4.09
C PHE A 205 19.52 -3.27 -3.08
N ALA A 206 20.80 -3.21 -3.46
CA ALA A 206 21.92 -3.46 -2.57
C ALA A 206 21.85 -2.62 -1.28
N GLY A 207 22.06 -3.28 -0.15
CA GLY A 207 21.96 -2.72 1.20
C GLY A 207 20.54 -2.49 1.71
N LYS A 208 19.48 -2.83 0.96
CA LYS A 208 18.08 -2.65 1.37
C LYS A 208 17.50 -3.92 1.97
N TRP A 209 16.45 -3.76 2.78
CA TRP A 209 15.66 -4.87 3.29
C TRP A 209 14.16 -4.62 3.13
N VAL A 210 13.41 -5.71 3.08
CA VAL A 210 11.96 -5.73 3.21
C VAL A 210 11.60 -6.56 4.44
N GLN A 211 10.68 -6.05 5.25
CA GLN A 211 10.22 -6.73 6.46
C GLN A 211 8.71 -6.98 6.39
N TRP A 212 8.33 -8.21 6.73
CA TRP A 212 6.96 -8.62 7.02
C TRP A 212 6.83 -8.80 8.52
N LYS A 213 5.87 -8.11 9.15
CA LYS A 213 5.56 -8.25 10.59
C LYS A 213 4.71 -9.50 10.89
N ARG A 214 5.08 -10.61 10.26
CA ARG A 214 4.54 -11.96 10.46
C ARG A 214 5.46 -12.99 9.82
N PHE A 215 5.11 -14.26 9.96
CA PHE A 215 5.76 -15.33 9.24
C PHE A 215 5.42 -15.31 7.74
N VAL A 216 6.46 -15.20 6.90
CA VAL A 216 6.40 -15.43 5.46
C VAL A 216 7.57 -16.35 5.10
N LYS A 217 7.31 -17.51 4.51
CA LYS A 217 8.41 -18.39 4.07
C LYS A 217 9.09 -17.79 2.84
N LEU A 218 10.35 -17.41 3.02
CA LEU A 218 11.20 -16.70 2.07
C LEU A 218 12.38 -17.56 1.60
N HIS A 219 12.74 -18.59 2.37
CA HIS A 219 13.82 -19.52 2.03
C HIS A 219 13.27 -20.84 1.51
N ASP A 220 14.10 -21.53 0.74
CA ASP A 220 13.93 -22.91 0.32
C ASP A 220 15.24 -23.68 0.57
N ASN A 221 15.32 -24.91 0.06
CA ASN A 221 16.48 -25.78 0.26
C ASN A 221 17.76 -25.27 -0.44
N SER A 222 17.68 -24.25 -1.29
CA SER A 222 18.84 -23.63 -1.93
C SER A 222 19.54 -22.58 -1.05
N PHE A 223 18.94 -22.20 0.08
CA PHE A 223 19.56 -21.31 1.05
C PHE A 223 20.39 -22.09 2.08
N THR A 224 21.55 -21.55 2.44
CA THR A 224 22.39 -22.06 3.52
C THR A 224 21.97 -21.43 4.84
N ARG A 225 21.66 -22.25 5.84
CA ARG A 225 21.41 -21.77 7.20
C ARG A 225 22.71 -21.21 7.79
N LEU A 226 22.64 -19.99 8.32
CA LEU A 226 23.75 -19.39 9.05
C LEU A 226 23.67 -19.74 10.54
N LYS A 227 24.81 -19.67 11.22
CA LYS A 227 24.86 -19.83 12.68
C LYS A 227 24.14 -18.65 13.34
N SER A 228 23.13 -18.94 14.16
CA SER A 228 22.39 -17.91 14.90
C SER A 228 23.34 -17.08 15.77
N ILE A 229 23.16 -15.75 15.73
CA ILE A 229 23.92 -14.80 16.55
C ILE A 229 23.27 -14.68 17.94
N PHE A 230 21.94 -14.82 18.01
CA PHE A 230 21.15 -14.79 19.23
C PHE A 230 19.91 -15.68 19.11
N GLU A 231 19.33 -16.09 20.24
CA GLU A 231 18.28 -17.11 20.31
C GLU A 231 16.99 -16.74 19.57
N GLY A 232 16.67 -15.45 19.49
CA GLY A 232 15.48 -14.93 18.83
C GLY A 232 15.58 -14.79 17.31
N GLU A 233 16.72 -15.14 16.70
CA GLU A 233 16.95 -14.99 15.26
C GLU A 233 17.46 -16.25 14.58
N LEU A 234 16.89 -16.46 13.38
CA LEU A 234 17.30 -17.52 12.48
C LEU A 234 17.57 -16.92 11.09
N GLN A 235 18.80 -17.11 10.60
CA GLN A 235 19.25 -16.51 9.34
C GLN A 235 19.56 -17.56 8.26
N TYR A 236 19.26 -17.20 7.02
CA TYR A 236 19.58 -17.98 5.82
C TYR A 236 20.23 -17.10 4.77
N ARG A 237 21.18 -17.64 3.99
CA ARG A 237 21.85 -16.91 2.93
C ARG A 237 21.88 -17.69 1.61
N LYS A 238 21.67 -16.98 0.51
CA LYS A 238 21.90 -17.47 -0.86
C LYS A 238 22.44 -16.32 -1.69
N GLU A 239 23.67 -16.45 -2.19
CA GLU A 239 24.34 -15.38 -2.95
C GLU A 239 24.31 -14.03 -2.19
N ASN A 240 23.62 -13.05 -2.78
CA ASN A 240 23.40 -11.70 -2.29
C ASN A 240 22.07 -11.54 -1.55
N LEU A 241 21.39 -12.62 -1.20
CA LEU A 241 20.16 -12.59 -0.41
C LEU A 241 20.44 -13.05 1.02
N LEU A 242 19.97 -12.26 1.98
CA LEU A 242 19.94 -12.60 3.40
C LEU A 242 18.48 -12.68 3.84
N ILE A 243 18.10 -13.74 4.53
CA ILE A 243 16.79 -13.87 5.13
C ILE A 243 16.97 -13.95 6.64
N GLU A 244 16.16 -13.20 7.36
CA GLU A 244 16.13 -13.24 8.82
C GLU A 244 14.71 -13.52 9.28
N TYR A 245 14.57 -14.46 10.21
CA TYR A 245 13.34 -14.73 10.93
C TYR A 245 13.51 -14.33 12.38
N TRP A 246 12.49 -13.69 12.93
CA TRP A 246 12.44 -13.30 14.33
C TRP A 246 11.36 -14.07 15.06
N ASN A 247 11.71 -14.69 16.19
CA ASN A 247 10.79 -15.34 17.10
C ASN A 247 11.07 -14.82 18.52
N THR A 248 10.07 -14.16 19.11
CA THR A 248 10.21 -13.54 20.45
C THR A 248 10.24 -14.54 21.59
N ASP A 249 9.78 -15.77 21.34
CA ASP A 249 9.59 -16.81 22.34
C ASP A 249 10.68 -17.89 22.24
N ALA A 250 11.62 -17.73 21.30
CA ALA A 250 12.70 -18.68 21.11
C ALA A 250 13.75 -18.57 22.22
N THR A 251 14.29 -19.72 22.57
CA THR A 251 15.38 -19.87 23.55
C THR A 251 16.54 -20.61 22.89
N ASN A 252 17.70 -20.64 23.54
CA ASN A 252 18.86 -21.43 23.09
C ASN A 252 18.58 -22.94 22.86
N GLN A 253 17.47 -23.48 23.37
CA GLN A 253 17.08 -24.88 23.20
C GLN A 253 16.03 -25.09 22.09
N THR A 254 15.48 -24.01 21.54
CA THR A 254 14.44 -24.07 20.51
C THR A 254 15.04 -24.61 19.21
N THR A 255 14.49 -25.73 18.71
CA THR A 255 14.88 -26.25 17.38
C THR A 255 14.33 -25.37 16.27
N ASP A 256 14.88 -25.48 15.07
CA ASP A 256 14.41 -24.71 13.91
C ASP A 256 12.94 -24.96 13.62
N GLU A 257 12.51 -26.23 13.69
CA GLU A 257 11.12 -26.58 13.41
C GLU A 257 10.17 -25.87 14.37
N VAL A 258 10.51 -25.82 15.65
CA VAL A 258 9.72 -25.10 16.67
C VAL A 258 9.88 -23.59 16.51
N PHE A 259 11.08 -23.11 16.16
CA PHE A 259 11.34 -21.70 15.90
C PHE A 259 10.42 -21.18 14.80
N MET A 260 10.33 -21.91 13.69
CA MET A 260 9.58 -21.52 12.50
C MET A 260 8.06 -21.49 12.71
N GLN A 261 7.53 -22.16 13.75
CA GLN A 261 6.11 -22.14 14.09
C GLN A 261 5.68 -20.82 14.74
N ASN A 262 6.57 -20.13 15.46
CA ASN A 262 6.26 -18.93 16.23
C ASN A 262 7.00 -17.69 15.70
N VAL A 263 7.28 -17.64 14.41
CA VAL A 263 7.93 -16.48 13.79
C VAL A 263 7.00 -15.26 13.81
N ALA A 264 7.43 -14.23 14.52
CA ALA A 264 6.74 -12.95 14.64
C ALA A 264 7.05 -12.00 13.47
N ALA A 265 8.22 -12.12 12.85
CA ALA A 265 8.59 -11.31 11.69
C ALA A 265 9.57 -12.02 10.75
N SER A 266 9.50 -11.68 9.47
CA SER A 266 10.38 -12.18 8.43
C SER A 266 11.01 -11.00 7.69
N LYS A 267 12.30 -11.10 7.34
CA LYS A 267 13.01 -10.08 6.58
C LYS A 267 13.75 -10.69 5.39
N LEU A 268 13.81 -9.93 4.30
CA LEU A 268 14.63 -10.20 3.13
C LEU A 268 15.56 -9.01 2.90
N GLY A 269 16.86 -9.24 3.05
CA GLY A 269 17.93 -8.29 2.73
C GLY A 269 18.58 -8.59 1.38
N PHE A 270 18.93 -7.54 0.65
CA PHE A 270 19.67 -7.60 -0.61
C PHE A 270 21.08 -7.03 -0.36
N MET A 271 22.11 -7.85 -0.48
CA MET A 271 23.51 -7.56 -0.16
C MET A 271 24.33 -7.15 -1.38
#